data_AF-R1E2N5-F1
#
_entry.id   AF-R1E2N5-F1
#
_cell.length_a   1.000
_cell.length_b   1.000
_cell.length_c   1.000
_cell.angle_alpha   90.00
_cell.angle_beta   90.00
_cell.angle_gamma   90.00
#
_symmetry.space_group_name_H-M   'P 1'
#
loop_
_entity.id
_entity.type
_entity.pdbx_description
1 polymer ?
#
loop_
_entity_poly.entity_id
_entity_poly.type
_entity_poly.pdbx_seq_one_letter_code
_entity_poly.pdbx_strand_id
1 'polypeptide(L)' 'IGVETSLRYAIQMIIASALVCAKRKGVEVEVEDIKKVYSLFVDVKRSTQFLVEYQNEFLFSEMQDNDADMTDART' A
#
# COMPACT_ATOMS: atom_id res chain seq x y z
N ILE A 1 11.78 7.94 -3.93
CA ILE A 1 10.45 8.28 -3.34
C ILE A 1 9.68 9.33 -4.14
N GLY A 2 10.05 10.61 -4.17
CA GLY A 2 9.22 11.66 -4.85
C GLY A 2 9.10 11.55 -6.37
N VAL A 3 10.04 10.84 -7.02
CA VAL A 3 10.02 10.56 -8.48
C VAL A 3 9.36 9.21 -8.78
N GLU A 4 9.58 8.20 -7.91
CA GLU A 4 9.09 6.83 -8.12
C GLU A 4 7.61 6.65 -7.73
N THR A 5 7.15 7.47 -6.78
CA THR A 5 5.79 7.47 -6.22
C THR A 5 5.17 8.86 -6.37
N SER A 6 3.97 9.07 -5.82
CA SER A 6 3.33 10.39 -5.87
C SER A 6 3.98 11.40 -4.91
N LEU A 7 3.99 12.68 -5.30
CA LEU A 7 4.42 13.79 -4.43
C LEU A 7 3.63 13.81 -3.10
N ARG A 8 2.33 13.47 -3.15
CA ARG A 8 1.48 13.37 -1.95
C ARG A 8 2.01 12.32 -0.97
N TYR A 9 2.38 11.14 -1.47
CA TYR A 9 2.95 10.08 -0.64
C TYR A 9 4.28 10.52 -0.05
N ALA A 10 5.13 11.21 -0.82
CA ALA A 10 6.39 11.76 -0.29
C ALA A 10 6.16 12.76 0.87
N ILE A 11 5.16 13.63 0.77
CA ILE A 11 4.78 14.56 1.86
C ILE A 11 4.31 13.79 3.10
N GLN A 12 3.48 12.76 2.92
CA GLN A 12 3.04 11.91 4.02
C GLN A 12 4.22 11.20 4.71
N MET A 13 5.22 10.75 3.95
CA MET A 13 6.46 10.19 4.51
C MET A 13 7.23 11.20 5.35
N ILE A 14 7.37 12.45 4.89
CA ILE A 14 8.07 13.50 5.66
C ILE A 14 7.42 13.69 7.03
N ILE A 15 6.09 13.83 7.07
CA ILE A 15 5.34 14.05 8.32
C ILE A 15 5.47 12.84 9.24
N ALA A 16 5.25 11.63 8.72
CA ALA A 16 5.30 10.42 9.52
C ALA A 16 6.72 10.12 10.03
N SER A 17 7.76 10.36 9.23
CA SER A 17 9.15 10.17 9.66
C SER A 17 9.56 11.18 10.74
N ALA A 18 9.04 12.41 10.70
CA ALA A 18 9.22 13.35 11.80
C ALA A 18 8.60 12.85 13.11
N LEU A 19 7.42 12.21 13.06
CA LEU A 19 6.79 11.62 14.24
C LEU A 19 7.57 10.41 14.78
N VAL A 20 8.15 9.58 13.90
CA VAL A 20 9.01 8.47 14.31
C VAL A 20 10.31 8.98 14.94
N CYS A 21 10.92 10.02 14.36
CA CYS A 21 12.08 10.70 14.92
C CYS A 21 11.79 11.26 16.32
N ALA A 22 10.66 11.96 16.48
CA ALA A 22 10.23 12.48 17.77
C ALA A 22 10.00 11.34 18.80
N LYS A 23 9.43 10.22 18.36
CA LYS A 23 9.21 9.04 19.22
C LYS A 23 10.52 8.42 19.71
N ARG A 24 11.57 8.37 18.88
CA ARG A 24 12.91 7.92 19.30
C ARG A 24 13.69 8.97 20.08
N LYS A 25 13.12 10.18 20.28
CA LYS A 25 13.79 11.36 20.86
C LYS A 25 15.00 11.82 20.04
N GLY A 26 14.94 11.63 18.73
CA GLY A 26 15.96 12.11 17.78
C GLY A 26 15.80 13.60 17.49
N VAL A 27 16.93 14.27 17.21
CA VAL A 27 16.96 15.70 16.87
C VAL A 27 16.70 15.93 15.39
N GLU A 28 17.18 15.02 14.53
CA GLU A 28 17.04 15.10 13.08
C GLU A 28 16.48 13.78 12.52
N VAL A 29 15.74 13.87 11.42
CA VAL A 29 15.16 12.70 10.76
C VAL A 29 16.27 11.90 10.08
N GLU A 30 16.39 10.63 10.43
CA GLU A 30 17.36 9.72 9.84
C GLU A 30 16.71 8.78 8.82
N VAL A 31 17.54 8.14 8.00
CA VAL A 31 17.08 7.16 7.00
C VAL A 31 16.32 6.00 7.65
N GLU A 32 16.65 5.64 8.88
CA GLU A 32 15.94 4.61 9.65
C GLU A 32 14.48 4.98 9.92
N ASP A 33 14.21 6.25 10.21
CA ASP A 33 12.86 6.76 10.42
C ASP A 33 12.03 6.63 9.13
N ILE A 34 12.65 6.92 7.98
CA ILE A 34 12.02 6.78 6.65
C ILE A 34 11.75 5.32 6.32
N LYS A 35 12.71 4.42 6.54
CA LYS A 35 12.57 2.98 6.29
C LYS A 35 11.43 2.39 7.13
N LYS A 36 11.34 2.77 8.39
CA LYS A 36 10.28 2.31 9.29
C LYS A 36 8.90 2.79 8.85
N VAL A 37 8.77 4.04 8.43
CA VAL A 37 7.50 4.54 7.91
C VAL A 37 7.14 3.86 6.59
N TYR A 38 8.12 3.64 5.70
CA TYR A 38 7.92 2.97 4.41
C TYR A 38 7.45 1.52 4.54
N SER A 39 7.80 0.83 5.63
CA SER A 39 7.30 -0.51 5.94
C SER A 39 5.90 -0.50 6.57
N LEU A 40 5.51 0.60 7.23
CA LEU A 40 4.20 0.74 7.88
C LEU A 40 3.12 1.23 6.92
N PHE A 41 3.47 2.11 6.00
CA PHE A 41 2.54 2.75 5.08
C PHE A 41 2.94 2.46 3.64
N VAL A 42 1.97 2.00 2.86
CA VAL A 42 2.18 1.52 1.49
C VAL A 42 1.68 2.58 0.51
N ASP A 43 2.39 2.79 -0.60
CA ASP A 43 1.93 3.66 -1.67
C ASP A 43 0.98 2.93 -2.62
N VAL A 44 0.31 3.69 -3.48
CA VAL A 44 -0.73 3.18 -4.39
C VAL A 44 -0.23 1.99 -5.23
N LYS A 45 0.98 2.05 -5.80
CA LYS A 45 1.47 0.98 -6.69
C LYS A 45 1.63 -0.33 -5.93
N ARG A 46 2.27 -0.27 -4.76
CA ARG A 46 2.46 -1.45 -3.89
C ARG A 46 1.14 -1.95 -3.32
N SER A 47 0.20 -1.08 -2.98
CA SER A 47 -1.12 -1.51 -2.51
C SER A 47 -1.92 -2.23 -3.59
N THR A 48 -1.82 -1.79 -4.85
CA THR A 48 -2.48 -2.47 -5.97
C THR A 48 -1.86 -3.84 -6.23
N GLN A 49 -0.53 -3.95 -6.20
CA GLN A 49 0.17 -5.24 -6.32
C GLN A 49 -0.26 -6.20 -5.22
N PHE A 50 -0.32 -5.73 -3.97
CA PHE A 50 -0.82 -6.53 -2.85
C PHE A 50 -2.23 -7.07 -3.10
N LEU A 51 -3.15 -6.24 -3.62
CA LEU A 51 -4.51 -6.71 -3.93
C LEU A 51 -4.55 -7.77 -5.03
N VAL A 52 -3.66 -7.69 -6.03
CA VAL A 52 -3.55 -8.70 -7.10
C VAL A 52 -2.96 -10.00 -6.56
N GLU A 53 -1.90 -9.93 -5.76
CA GLU A 53 -1.23 -11.10 -5.17
C GLU A 53 -2.16 -11.88 -4.24
N TYR A 54 -2.99 -11.19 -3.47
CA TYR A 54 -3.90 -11.78 -2.50
C TYR A 54 -5.35 -11.84 -3.01
N GLN A 55 -5.58 -11.71 -4.32
CA GLN A 55 -6.91 -11.60 -4.91
C GLN A 55 -7.86 -12.74 -4.49
N ASN A 56 -7.33 -13.97 -4.34
CA ASN A 56 -8.10 -15.16 -3.96
C ASN A 56 -8.59 -15.14 -2.49
N GLU A 57 -7.87 -14.44 -1.61
CA GLU A 57 -8.21 -14.28 -0.19
C GLU A 57 -9.16 -13.10 0.04
N PHE A 58 -9.23 -12.19 -0.93
CA PHE A 58 -10.25 -11.15 -0.97
C PHE A 58 -11.54 -11.68 -1.60
N LEU A 59 -12.64 -10.94 -1.38
CA LEU A 59 -14.00 -11.28 -1.82
C LEU A 59 -14.16 -11.52 -3.35
N PHE A 60 -13.09 -11.31 -4.13
CA PHE A 60 -13.07 -11.52 -5.58
C PHE A 60 -13.10 -13.00 -5.98
N SER A 61 -12.76 -13.94 -5.09
CA SER A 61 -12.92 -15.38 -5.36
C SER A 61 -14.39 -15.79 -5.47
N GLU A 62 -15.28 -15.24 -4.63
CA GLU A 62 -16.73 -15.51 -4.68
C GLU A 62 -17.45 -14.82 -5.85
N MET A 63 -16.90 -13.71 -6.36
CA MET A 63 -17.48 -12.98 -7.49
C MET A 63 -17.17 -13.63 -8.84
N GLN A 64 -15.96 -14.19 -9.03
CA GLN A 64 -15.62 -14.91 -10.27
C GLN A 64 -16.45 -16.17 -10.48
N ASP A 65 -16.81 -16.87 -9.40
CA ASP A 65 -17.69 -18.05 -9.49
C ASP A 65 -19.11 -17.68 -9.91
N ASN A 66 -19.62 -16.49 -9.54
CA ASN A 66 -20.95 -16.02 -9.95
C ASN A 66 -20.99 -15.51 -11.40
N ASP A 67 -19.92 -14.90 -11.91
CA ASP A 67 -19.85 -14.44 -13.30
C ASP A 67 -19.64 -15.60 -14.29
N ALA A 68 -18.97 -16.69 -13.88
CA ALA A 68 -18.80 -17.88 -14.70
C ALA A 68 -20.13 -18.61 -14.96
N ASP A 69 -21.02 -18.68 -13.95
CA ASP A 69 -22.32 -19.34 -14.03
C ASP A 69 -23.33 -18.58 -14.93
N MET A 70 -23.16 -17.26 -15.08
CA MET A 70 -24.01 -16.44 -15.96
C MET A 70 -23.66 -16.55 -17.45
N THR A 71 -22.44 -17.00 -17.79
CA THR A 71 -21.99 -17.15 -19.18
C THR A 71 -22.32 -18.50 -19.82
N ASP A 72 -22.57 -19.54 -19.03
CA ASP A 72 -22.96 -20.88 -19.53
C ASP A 72 -24.46 -21.02 -19.79
N ALA A 73 -25.29 -20.14 -19.22
CA ALA A 73 -26.76 -20.14 -19.41
C ALA A 73 -27.25 -19.54 -20.75
N ARG A 74 -26.35 -19.28 -21.71
CA ARG A 74 -26.68 -18.61 -23.00
C ARG A 74 -26.26 -19.37 -24.27
N THR A 75 -25.96 -20.68 -24.20
CA THR A 75 -25.76 -21.52 -25.40
C THR A 75 -26.86 -22.57 -25.54
#